data_AF-A0A1F8TPP4-F1
#
_entry.id   AF-A0A1F8TPP4-F1
#
_cell.length_a   1.000
_cell.length_b   1.000
_cell.length_c   1.000
_cell.angle_alpha   90.00
_cell.angle_beta   90.00
_cell.angle_gamma   90.00
#
_symmetry.space_group_name_H-M   'P 1'
#
loop_
_entity.id
_entity.type
_entity.pdbx_description
1 polymer ?
#
loop_
_entity_poly.entity_id
_entity_poly.type
_entity_poly.pdbx_seq_one_letter_code
_entity_poly.pdbx_strand_id
1 'polypeptide(L)'
;MAVRSTLPSHSAEKVREVLRGLPMATGYRLTVKALRYRTRPHLQAFTFWDRPEMVIQVPEPFRPFAEMVDLGALGRPLAQFRTRRDVVRFLYLHEFCHYWLYLLHGWGTSAEVQCDRYAFANYRRRGLVLPPRIRARGERLGVEQLRLSARGGAGA
;
A
#
# COMPACT_ATOMS: atom_id res chain seq x y z
N MET A 1 13.77 1.65 -9.01
CA MET A 1 13.01 2.88 -8.68
C MET A 1 13.95 4.01 -8.29
N ALA A 2 13.70 5.22 -8.80
CA ALA A 2 14.41 6.42 -8.38
C ALA A 2 13.96 6.81 -6.96
N VAL A 3 14.90 7.09 -6.06
CA VAL A 3 14.61 7.45 -4.67
C VAL A 3 15.35 8.73 -4.31
N ARG A 4 14.63 9.70 -3.74
CA ARG A 4 15.18 10.89 -3.08
C ARG A 4 14.79 10.84 -1.61
N SER A 5 15.72 11.11 -0.70
CA SER A 5 15.42 11.16 0.74
C SER A 5 15.99 12.43 1.35
N THR A 6 15.20 13.10 2.19
CA THR A 6 15.64 14.17 3.07
C THR A 6 15.52 13.78 4.55
N LEU A 7 15.33 12.48 4.83
CA LEU A 7 15.34 11.97 6.20
C LEU A 7 16.78 11.92 6.73
N PRO A 8 17.08 12.52 7.90
CA PRO A 8 18.42 12.46 8.49
C PRO A 8 18.92 11.03 8.74
N SER A 9 18.02 10.12 9.10
CA SER A 9 18.36 8.74 9.46
C SER A 9 18.38 7.76 8.29
N HIS A 10 17.88 8.15 7.10
CA HIS A 10 17.70 7.24 5.97
C HIS A 10 18.17 7.90 4.68
N SER A 11 19.36 7.49 4.21
CA SER A 11 19.83 7.82 2.86
C SER A 11 18.93 7.18 1.80
N ALA A 12 19.03 7.63 0.55
CA ALA A 12 18.29 7.03 -0.56
C ALA A 12 18.60 5.52 -0.70
N GLU A 13 19.84 5.10 -0.44
CA GLU A 13 20.24 3.70 -0.42
C GLU A 13 19.53 2.91 0.69
N LYS A 14 19.49 3.45 1.91
CA LYS A 14 18.79 2.82 3.03
C LYS A 14 17.30 2.65 2.75
N VAL A 15 16.69 3.64 2.10
CA VAL A 15 15.29 3.55 1.65
C VAL A 15 15.14 2.43 0.61
N ARG A 16 16.02 2.34 -0.40
CA ARG A 16 15.98 1.23 -1.38
C ARG A 16 16.09 -0.12 -0.69
N GLU A 17 16.96 -0.25 0.31
CA GLU A 17 17.06 -1.44 1.16
C GLU A 17 15.72 -1.77 1.86
N VAL A 18 15.10 -0.78 2.50
CA VAL A 18 13.80 -0.93 3.17
C VAL A 18 12.70 -1.41 2.22
N LEU A 19 12.76 -0.99 0.95
CA LEU A 19 11.79 -1.30 -0.08
C LEU A 19 12.09 -2.59 -0.86
N ARG A 20 13.20 -3.29 -0.56
CA ARG A 20 13.48 -4.58 -1.20
C ARG A 20 12.31 -5.54 -1.04
N GLY A 21 12.02 -6.25 -2.13
CA GLY A 21 10.92 -7.21 -2.24
C GLY A 21 9.54 -6.59 -2.42
N LEU A 22 9.39 -5.26 -2.45
CA LEU A 22 8.12 -4.61 -2.76
C LEU A 22 7.96 -4.40 -4.27
N PRO A 23 6.72 -4.33 -4.79
CA PRO A 23 6.52 -4.07 -6.21
C PRO A 23 7.02 -2.66 -6.56
N MET A 24 7.45 -2.47 -7.81
CA MET A 24 8.10 -1.24 -8.25
C MET A 24 7.13 -0.32 -8.98
N ALA A 25 7.01 0.93 -8.54
CA ALA A 25 6.36 1.98 -9.32
C ALA A 25 7.26 2.41 -10.49
N THR A 26 7.15 1.73 -11.63
CA THR A 26 8.03 1.95 -12.78
C THR A 26 7.79 3.34 -13.39
N GLY A 27 8.86 4.05 -13.67
CA GLY A 27 8.82 5.44 -14.15
C GLY A 27 8.59 6.49 -13.06
N TYR A 28 8.20 6.10 -11.83
CA TYR A 28 7.97 7.04 -10.72
C TYR A 28 9.21 7.20 -9.83
N ARG A 29 9.37 8.41 -9.30
CA ARG A 29 10.32 8.72 -8.23
C ARG A 29 9.61 8.67 -6.88
N LEU A 30 10.21 7.97 -5.92
CA LEU A 30 9.80 8.05 -4.51
C LEU A 30 10.62 9.14 -3.80
N THR A 31 9.94 10.09 -3.18
CA THR A 31 10.53 11.09 -2.29
C THR A 31 10.14 10.82 -0.85
N VAL A 32 11.14 10.65 0.00
CA VAL A 32 10.95 10.43 1.44
C VAL A 32 11.34 11.69 2.21
N LYS A 33 10.39 12.26 2.96
CA LYS A 33 10.61 13.46 3.77
C LYS A 33 10.40 13.19 5.26
N ALA A 34 10.99 14.04 6.08
CA ALA A 34 10.67 14.06 7.51
C ALA A 34 9.30 14.71 7.73
N LEU A 35 8.46 14.08 8.55
CA LEU A 35 7.21 14.64 9.04
C LEU A 35 7.43 15.15 10.46
N ARG A 36 7.40 16.47 10.64
CA ARG A 36 7.39 17.06 11.98
C ARG A 36 5.95 17.09 12.49
N TYR A 37 5.76 16.70 13.73
CA TYR A 37 4.45 16.65 14.37
C TYR A 37 4.51 17.33 15.74
N ARG A 38 3.40 17.98 16.14
CA ARG A 38 3.27 18.66 17.43
C ARG A 38 2.57 17.80 18.48
N THR A 39 1.47 17.15 18.09
CA THR A 39 0.62 16.38 19.03
C THR A 39 1.04 14.91 19.08
N ARG A 40 0.91 14.20 17.96
CA ARG A 40 1.28 12.79 17.84
C ARG A 40 1.78 12.47 16.44
N PRO A 41 2.67 11.47 16.29
CA PRO A 41 3.03 10.96 14.97
C PRO A 41 1.76 10.47 14.24
N HIS A 42 1.75 10.64 12.92
CA HIS A 42 0.70 10.19 12.04
C HIS A 42 1.26 9.84 10.66
N LEU A 43 0.43 9.23 9.83
CA LEU A 43 0.76 8.86 8.46
C LEU A 43 0.45 10.02 7.51
N GLN A 44 1.33 10.27 6.55
CA GLN A 44 1.09 11.25 5.49
C GLN A 44 1.87 10.88 4.22
N ALA A 45 1.16 10.72 3.11
CA ALA A 45 1.74 10.43 1.82
C ALA A 45 0.83 10.93 0.69
N PHE A 46 1.40 11.02 -0.52
CA PHE A 46 0.73 11.52 -1.72
C PHE A 46 1.29 10.86 -2.97
N THR A 47 0.42 10.54 -3.92
CA THR A 47 0.77 10.22 -5.29
C THR A 47 0.39 11.39 -6.19
N PHE A 48 1.33 11.86 -6.99
CA PHE A 48 1.09 12.90 -7.98
C PHE A 48 0.76 12.26 -9.33
N TRP A 49 -0.25 12.81 -10.02
CA TRP A 49 -0.73 12.29 -11.32
C TRP A 49 -0.21 13.11 -12.50
N ASP A 50 0.02 14.40 -12.26
CA ASP A 50 0.58 15.38 -13.20
C ASP A 50 2.09 15.20 -13.42
N ARG A 51 2.75 14.50 -12.51
CA ARG A 51 4.19 14.20 -12.55
C ARG A 51 4.46 12.82 -11.94
N PRO A 52 5.49 12.10 -12.39
CA PRO A 52 5.78 10.75 -11.93
C PRO A 52 6.47 10.74 -10.56
N GLU A 53 5.75 11.10 -9.50
CA GLU A 53 6.27 11.21 -8.14
C GLU A 53 5.29 10.69 -7.08
N MET A 54 5.83 9.94 -6.11
CA MET A 54 5.20 9.66 -4.83
C MET A 54 5.99 10.37 -3.73
N VAL A 55 5.30 10.99 -2.79
CA VAL A 55 5.91 11.58 -1.59
C VAL A 55 5.38 10.86 -0.37
N ILE A 56 6.27 10.29 0.43
CA ILE A 56 5.93 9.73 1.74
C ILE A 56 6.63 10.55 2.83
N GLN A 57 5.95 10.81 3.93
CA GLN A 57 6.50 11.56 5.05
C GLN A 57 6.57 10.68 6.30
N VAL A 58 7.76 10.59 6.88
CA VAL A 58 8.04 9.69 8.01
C VAL A 58 8.23 10.52 9.27
N PRO A 59 7.55 10.20 10.38
CA PRO A 59 7.66 10.94 11.64
C PRO A 59 9.09 11.13 12.13
N GLU A 60 9.45 12.36 12.47
CA GLU A 60 10.76 12.74 13.01
C GLU A 60 10.62 13.76 14.16
N PRO A 61 11.12 13.48 15.39
CA PRO A 61 11.80 12.25 15.80
C PRO A 61 10.88 11.04 15.71
N PHE A 62 11.42 9.89 15.33
CA PHE A 62 10.60 8.68 15.30
C PHE A 62 10.44 8.13 16.71
N ARG A 63 9.19 7.93 17.11
CA ARG A 63 8.80 7.11 18.25
C ARG A 63 7.78 6.07 17.77
N PRO A 64 7.82 4.82 18.26
CA PRO A 64 6.78 3.84 17.96
C PRO A 64 5.38 4.41 18.24
N PHE A 65 4.43 4.13 17.35
CA PHE A 65 3.07 4.63 17.47
C PHE A 65 2.07 3.70 16.79
N ALA A 66 0.78 3.98 16.97
CA ALA A 66 -0.28 3.34 16.21
C ALA A 66 -1.15 4.38 15.52
N GLU A 67 -1.53 4.12 14.28
CA GLU A 67 -2.53 4.91 13.55
C GLU A 67 -3.81 4.08 13.38
N MET A 68 -4.96 4.73 13.46
CA MET A 68 -6.23 4.12 13.06
C MET A 68 -6.29 4.08 11.53
N VAL A 69 -6.43 2.89 10.94
CA VAL A 69 -6.48 2.70 9.48
C VAL A 69 -7.88 2.21 9.11
N ASP A 70 -8.50 2.78 8.08
CA ASP A 70 -9.86 2.38 7.69
C ASP A 70 -9.82 1.24 6.68
N LEU A 71 -10.21 0.04 7.11
CA LEU A 71 -10.30 -1.13 6.24
C LEU A 71 -11.74 -1.39 5.76
N GLY A 72 -12.62 -0.38 5.75
CA GLY A 72 -13.99 -0.46 5.25
C GLY A 72 -14.84 -1.48 6.01
N ALA A 73 -15.51 -2.40 5.30
CA ALA A 73 -16.35 -3.44 5.91
C ALA A 73 -15.61 -4.40 6.89
N LEU A 74 -14.27 -4.39 6.93
CA LEU A 74 -13.47 -5.13 7.91
C LEU A 74 -13.22 -4.34 9.21
N GLY A 75 -13.73 -3.10 9.29
CA GLY A 75 -13.56 -2.19 10.42
C GLY A 75 -12.30 -1.34 10.34
N ARG A 76 -12.01 -0.64 11.44
CA ARG A 76 -10.86 0.27 11.58
C ARG A 76 -9.83 -0.27 12.57
N PRO A 77 -8.83 -1.06 12.14
CA PRO A 77 -7.78 -1.55 13.02
C PRO A 77 -6.76 -0.47 13.40
N LEU A 78 -6.09 -0.72 14.53
CA LEU A 78 -4.87 -0.02 14.92
C LEU A 78 -3.64 -0.64 14.23
N ALA A 79 -3.01 0.11 13.33
CA ALA A 79 -1.76 -0.28 12.71
C ALA A 79 -0.57 0.12 13.61
N GLN A 80 0.11 -0.85 14.20
CA GLN A 80 1.25 -0.61 15.08
C GLN A 80 2.56 -0.42 14.27
N PHE A 81 3.11 0.79 14.27
CA PHE A 81 4.39 1.12 13.65
C PHE A 81 5.50 1.13 14.70
N ARG A 82 6.34 0.09 14.69
CA ARG A 82 7.43 -0.07 15.68
C ARG A 82 8.74 0.51 15.20
N THR A 83 8.89 0.64 13.88
CA THR A 83 10.13 1.09 13.24
C THR A 83 9.85 2.05 12.08
N ARG A 84 10.83 2.88 11.70
CA ARG A 84 10.75 3.68 10.47
C ARG A 84 10.53 2.81 9.24
N ARG A 85 11.09 1.59 9.22
CA ARG A 85 10.84 0.58 8.17
C ARG A 85 9.35 0.31 8.00
N ASP A 86 8.61 0.17 9.11
CA ASP A 86 7.18 -0.12 9.05
C ASP A 86 6.41 1.02 8.36
N VAL A 87 6.69 2.27 8.75
CA VAL A 87 6.04 3.46 8.16
C VAL A 87 6.41 3.61 6.69
N VAL A 88 7.70 3.53 6.35
CA VAL A 88 8.16 3.66 4.96
C VAL A 88 7.50 2.62 4.07
N ARG A 89 7.45 1.36 4.52
CA ARG A 89 6.84 0.28 3.73
C ARG A 89 5.33 0.42 3.64
N PHE A 90 4.66 0.80 4.72
CA PHE A 90 3.21 1.00 4.73
C PHE A 90 2.82 2.13 3.76
N LEU A 91 3.40 3.32 3.93
CA LEU A 91 3.10 4.47 3.07
C LEU A 91 3.45 4.18 1.61
N TYR A 92 4.61 3.56 1.35
CA TYR A 92 4.96 3.18 -0.02
C TYR A 92 3.95 2.21 -0.65
N LEU A 93 3.50 1.19 0.09
CA LEU A 93 2.54 0.23 -0.44
C LEU A 93 1.17 0.85 -0.69
N HIS A 94 0.75 1.78 0.17
CA HIS A 94 -0.48 2.54 0.00
C HIS A 94 -0.41 3.39 -1.29
N GLU A 95 0.63 4.20 -1.45
CA GLU A 95 0.82 5.02 -2.67
C GLU A 95 1.06 4.17 -3.93
N PHE A 96 1.79 3.06 -3.81
CA PHE A 96 1.96 2.12 -4.92
C PHE A 96 0.60 1.58 -5.39
N CYS A 97 -0.32 1.27 -4.46
CA CYS A 97 -1.65 0.82 -4.83
C CYS A 97 -2.42 1.90 -5.59
N HIS A 98 -2.39 3.15 -5.15
CA HIS A 98 -2.99 4.27 -5.89
C HIS A 98 -2.43 4.36 -7.31
N TYR A 99 -1.12 4.39 -7.45
CA TYR A 99 -0.45 4.37 -8.76
C TYR A 99 -0.89 3.19 -9.62
N TRP A 100 -0.91 1.98 -9.06
CA TRP A 100 -1.24 0.76 -9.78
C TRP A 100 -2.68 0.76 -10.30
N LEU A 101 -3.62 1.18 -9.45
CA LEU A 101 -5.04 1.25 -9.80
C LEU A 101 -5.34 2.39 -10.78
N TYR A 102 -4.62 3.51 -10.67
CA TYR A 102 -4.71 4.58 -11.64
C TYR A 102 -4.23 4.12 -13.03
N LEU A 103 -3.09 3.44 -13.11
CA LEU A 103 -2.58 2.94 -14.39
C LEU A 103 -3.52 1.94 -15.06
N LEU A 104 -4.17 1.07 -14.29
CA LEU A 104 -5.03 0.01 -14.84
C LEU A 104 -6.47 0.47 -15.11
N HIS A 105 -7.00 1.40 -14.31
CA HIS A 105 -8.43 1.73 -14.32
C HIS A 105 -8.75 3.22 -14.24
N GLY A 106 -7.76 4.09 -14.09
CA GLY A 106 -7.97 5.52 -13.84
C GLY A 106 -8.51 5.82 -12.43
N TRP A 107 -8.49 4.84 -11.51
CA TRP A 107 -9.08 4.95 -10.17
C TRP A 107 -8.11 5.55 -9.15
N GLY A 108 -7.67 6.79 -9.37
CA GLY A 108 -6.64 7.48 -8.57
C GLY A 108 -6.83 7.38 -7.05
N THR A 109 -7.39 8.40 -6.41
CA THR A 109 -7.64 8.40 -4.95
C THR A 109 -8.99 7.78 -4.57
N SER A 110 -9.74 7.21 -5.52
CA SER A 110 -11.07 6.64 -5.25
C SER A 110 -11.04 5.27 -4.55
N ALA A 111 -9.85 4.71 -4.32
CA ALA A 111 -9.65 3.34 -3.81
C ALA A 111 -8.97 3.27 -2.43
N GLU A 112 -9.03 4.34 -1.62
CA GLU A 112 -8.38 4.46 -0.29
C GLU A 112 -8.49 3.19 0.56
N VAL A 113 -9.70 2.68 0.78
CA VAL A 113 -9.95 1.47 1.59
C VAL A 113 -9.22 0.24 1.03
N GLN A 114 -9.15 0.10 -0.30
CA GLN A 114 -8.43 -1.00 -0.94
C GLN A 114 -6.92 -0.85 -0.74
N CYS A 115 -6.40 0.36 -0.85
CA CYS A 115 -4.98 0.66 -0.68
C CYS A 115 -4.52 0.54 0.78
N ASP A 116 -5.36 0.94 1.74
CA ASP A 116 -5.15 0.69 3.16
C ASP A 116 -5.12 -0.80 3.48
N ARG A 117 -6.07 -1.59 2.96
CA ARG A 117 -6.08 -3.06 3.13
C ARG A 117 -4.81 -3.69 2.56
N TYR A 118 -4.42 -3.27 1.37
CA TYR A 118 -3.21 -3.78 0.71
C TYR A 118 -1.95 -3.43 1.52
N ALA A 119 -1.79 -2.17 1.94
CA ALA A 119 -0.65 -1.74 2.74
C ALA A 119 -0.59 -2.47 4.09
N PHE A 120 -1.73 -2.53 4.81
CA PHE A 120 -1.85 -3.17 6.12
C PHE A 120 -1.49 -4.65 6.07
N ALA A 121 -1.92 -5.38 5.03
CA ALA A 121 -1.62 -6.80 4.87
C ALA A 121 -0.13 -7.10 4.55
N ASN A 122 0.63 -6.11 4.07
CA ASN A 122 1.94 -6.33 3.45
C ASN A 122 3.14 -5.61 4.10
N TYR A 123 2.94 -4.51 4.83
CA TYR A 123 4.07 -3.65 5.26
C TYR A 123 5.13 -4.38 6.11
N ARG A 124 4.73 -5.39 6.90
CA ARG A 124 5.64 -6.20 7.71
C ARG A 124 6.27 -7.38 6.98
N ARG A 125 5.77 -7.77 5.81
CA ARG A 125 6.30 -8.91 5.06
C ARG A 125 7.79 -8.71 4.75
N ARG A 126 8.54 -9.80 4.69
CA ARG A 126 9.99 -9.80 4.38
C ARG A 126 10.30 -10.36 3.00
N GLY A 127 9.44 -11.23 2.47
CA GLY A 127 9.55 -11.77 1.12
C GLY A 127 8.96 -10.86 0.04
N LEU A 128 8.84 -11.41 -1.17
CA LEU A 128 8.24 -10.73 -2.31
C LEU A 128 6.77 -10.37 -2.02
N VAL A 129 6.41 -9.14 -2.35
CA VAL A 129 5.03 -8.63 -2.34
C VAL A 129 4.62 -8.38 -3.78
N LEU A 130 3.50 -8.98 -4.18
CA LEU A 130 2.93 -8.79 -5.51
C LEU A 130 2.04 -7.53 -5.54
N PRO A 131 1.87 -6.89 -6.71
CA PRO A 131 0.88 -5.82 -6.87
C PRO A 131 -0.53 -6.25 -6.41
N PRO A 132 -1.39 -5.28 -6.03
CA PRO A 132 -2.76 -5.57 -5.64
C PRO A 132 -3.46 -6.44 -6.69
N ARG A 133 -4.03 -7.57 -6.25
CA ARG A 133 -4.91 -8.37 -7.10
C ARG A 133 -6.23 -7.61 -7.21
N ILE A 134 -6.54 -7.13 -8.40
CA ILE A 134 -7.81 -6.48 -8.66
C ILE A 134 -8.80 -7.58 -8.98
N ARG A 135 -9.87 -7.65 -8.18
CA ARG A 135 -11.09 -8.34 -8.57
C ARG A 135 -12.06 -7.27 -9.03
N ALA A 136 -12.64 -7.43 -10.21
CA ALA A 136 -13.65 -6.50 -10.67
C ALA A 136 -14.78 -6.43 -9.63
N ARG A 137 -15.39 -5.25 -9.45
CA ARG A 137 -16.58 -5.09 -8.61
C ARG A 137 -17.70 -5.97 -9.22
N GLY A 138 -17.87 -7.18 -8.70
CA GLY A 138 -18.81 -8.18 -9.23
C GLY A 138 -18.30 -9.62 -9.22
N GLU A 139 -16.99 -9.85 -9.14
CA GLU A 139 -16.43 -11.22 -9.01
C GLU A 139 -16.60 -11.74 -7.57
N ARG A 140 -17.83 -12.14 -7.22
CA ARG A 140 -17.98 -13.22 -6.25
C ARG A 140 -17.38 -14.46 -6.90
N LEU A 141 -16.64 -15.24 -6.13
CA LEU A 141 -16.24 -16.58 -6.52
C LEU A 141 -17.46 -17.32 -7.07
N GLY A 142 -17.50 -17.57 -8.38
CA GLY A 142 -18.44 -18.48 -9.02
C GLY A 142 -18.10 -19.92 -8.62
N VAL A 143 -18.11 -20.23 -7.32
CA VAL A 143 -17.99 -21.59 -6.80
C VAL A 143 -19.35 -22.30 -6.81
N GLU A 144 -20.42 -21.58 -7.18
CA GLU A 144 -21.75 -22.15 -7.33
C GLU A 144 -22.03 -22.67 -8.75
N GLN A 145 -21.35 -22.15 -9.79
CA GLN A 145 -21.63 -22.55 -11.18
C GLN A 145 -20.87 -23.81 -11.62
N LEU A 146 -19.74 -24.15 -11.00
CA LEU A 146 -19.04 -25.42 -11.26
C LEU A 146 -19.70 -26.64 -10.60
N ARG A 147 -20.62 -26.45 -9.63
CA ARG A 147 -21.32 -27.57 -8.97
C ARG A 147 -22.64 -27.95 -9.65
N LEU A 148 -23.23 -27.06 -10.45
CA LEU A 148 -24.47 -27.33 -11.17
C LEU A 148 -24.21 -28.03 -12.51
N SER A 149 -23.07 -27.83 -13.15
CA SER A 149 -22.68 -28.58 -14.36
C SER A 149 -22.23 -30.02 -14.07
N ALA A 150 -21.85 -30.33 -12.83
CA ALA A 150 -21.42 -31.68 -12.41
C ALA A 150 -22.57 -32.59 -11.93
N ARG A 151 -23.81 -32.08 -11.85
CA ARG A 151 -25.01 -32.86 -11.45
C ARG A 151 -26.06 -33.05 -12.54
N GLY A 152 -25.84 -32.51 -13.75
CA GLY A 152 -26.78 -32.63 -14.87
C GLY A 152 -26.53 -33.80 -15.83
N GLY A 153 -25.50 -34.62 -15.58
CA GLY A 153 -25.09 -35.72 -16.45
C GLY A 153 -25.46 -37.12 -15.92
N ALA A 154 -26.66 -37.29 -15.37
CA ALA A 154 -27.21 -38.61 -15.07
C ALA A 154 -28.74 -38.55 -15.07
N GLY A 155 -29.35 -38.99 -16.18
CA GLY A 155 -30.77 -39.31 -16.21
C GLY A 155 -31.45 -39.06 -17.55
N ALA A 156 -31.76 -40.18 -18.21
CA ALA A 156 -32.67 -40.39 -19.35
C ALA A 156 -32.07 -40.21 -20.75
#